data_AF-A0A5F8HG91-F1
#
_entry.id   AF-A0A5F8HG91-F1
#
_cell.length_a   1.000
_cell.length_b   1.000
_cell.length_c   1.000
_cell.angle_alpha   90.00
_cell.angle_beta   90.00
_cell.angle_gamma   90.00
#
_symmetry.space_group_name_H-M   'P 1'
#
loop_
_entity.id
_entity.type
_entity.pdbx_description
1 polymer ?
#
loop_
_entity_poly.entity_id
_entity_poly.type
_entity_poly.pdbx_seq_one_letter_code
_entity_poly.pdbx_strand_id
1 'polypeptide(L)'
;MNRNLTLLFGSKDFNNGSLMKARTTSPSVLRADPESLWRAGTGVSGDISMSQPLASRVGLPEEPDLLKLPSSPSSLAQDFLEEELRLNAELDKLQFSEPVGFIYNPLKYALELHRNYVTRYCQGPKKVLFLGMNPGPFGMAQTGVPFGEVSVVRDWLGIVGTVLAPPQEHPKRPILGLECPQSESYLPSKESSFWAYVMLPLDARCNYWVFAW
;
A
#
# COMPACT_ATOMS: atom_id res chain seq x y z
N MET A 1 -12.10 -23.40 3.75
CA MET A 1 -12.31 -22.99 2.33
C MET A 1 -11.15 -22.10 1.91
N ASN A 2 -10.24 -22.61 1.07
CA ASN A 2 -9.19 -21.81 0.43
C ASN A 2 -9.86 -20.80 -0.52
N ARG A 3 -9.66 -19.50 -0.30
CA ARG A 3 -10.15 -18.45 -1.20
C ARG A 3 -8.96 -17.79 -1.86
N ASN A 4 -8.90 -17.86 -3.18
CA ASN A 4 -7.85 -17.24 -3.99
C ASN A 4 -8.04 -15.71 -4.00
N LEU A 5 -6.93 -14.98 -3.93
CA LEU A 5 -6.89 -13.52 -4.13
C LEU A 5 -6.53 -13.24 -5.60
N THR A 6 -7.31 -12.40 -6.25
CA THR A 6 -7.01 -11.91 -7.60
C THR A 6 -6.32 -10.55 -7.51
N LEU A 7 -5.12 -10.45 -8.08
CA LEU A 7 -4.38 -9.20 -8.21
C LEU A 7 -4.63 -8.59 -9.59
N LEU A 8 -5.00 -7.32 -9.63
CA LEU A 8 -5.15 -6.53 -10.85
C LEU A 8 -4.11 -5.41 -10.85
N PHE A 9 -3.22 -5.43 -11.83
CA PHE A 9 -2.21 -4.38 -12.00
C PHE A 9 -2.70 -3.34 -13.01
N GLY A 10 -2.61 -2.05 -12.64
CA GLY A 10 -2.91 -0.93 -13.52
C GLY A 10 -1.68 -0.06 -13.78
N SER A 11 -1.46 0.34 -15.04
CA SER A 11 -0.51 1.39 -15.43
C SER A 11 -1.26 2.68 -15.78
N LYS A 12 -0.61 3.85 -15.62
CA LYS A 12 -1.17 5.18 -15.92
C LYS A 12 -1.53 5.36 -17.40
N ASP A 13 -1.00 4.54 -18.29
CA ASP A 13 -1.33 4.56 -19.72
C ASP A 13 -2.61 3.78 -20.04
N PHE A 14 -3.77 4.32 -19.63
CA PHE A 14 -5.08 3.84 -20.11
C PHE A 14 -5.34 4.22 -21.58
N ASN A 15 -4.39 4.91 -22.24
CA ASN A 15 -4.51 5.52 -23.56
C ASN A 15 -4.56 4.54 -24.76
N ASN A 16 -4.51 3.22 -24.57
CA ASN A 16 -4.45 2.30 -25.71
C ASN A 16 -5.23 0.99 -25.57
N GLY A 17 -6.28 0.95 -24.75
CA GLY A 17 -7.07 -0.27 -24.57
C GLY A 17 -6.29 -1.41 -23.90
N SER A 18 -5.23 -1.10 -23.15
CA SER A 18 -4.51 -2.10 -22.35
C SER A 18 -5.43 -2.56 -21.21
N LEU A 19 -6.02 -3.75 -21.37
CA LEU A 19 -6.81 -4.40 -20.32
C LEU A 19 -5.95 -4.55 -19.05
N MET A 20 -6.56 -4.28 -17.89
CA MET A 20 -6.00 -4.67 -16.59
C MET A 20 -5.55 -6.14 -16.66
N LYS A 21 -4.26 -6.40 -16.41
CA LYS A 21 -3.75 -7.77 -16.35
C LYS A 21 -4.13 -8.37 -15.01
N ALA A 22 -4.96 -9.41 -15.04
CA ALA A 22 -5.33 -10.19 -13.87
C ALA A 22 -4.32 -11.31 -13.64
N ARG A 23 -3.83 -11.44 -12.40
CA ARG A 23 -3.09 -12.61 -11.93
C ARG A 23 -3.79 -13.18 -10.70
N THR A 24 -4.26 -14.42 -10.81
CA THR A 24 -4.80 -15.14 -9.66
C THR A 24 -3.66 -15.90 -9.00
N THR A 25 -3.46 -15.70 -7.70
CA THR A 25 -2.42 -16.40 -6.94
C THR A 25 -3.04 -17.36 -5.92
N SER A 26 -2.45 -18.55 -5.80
CA SER A 26 -2.77 -19.51 -4.73
C SER A 26 -2.12 -19.02 -3.42
N PRO A 27 -2.73 -19.25 -2.23
CA PRO A 27 -2.18 -18.83 -0.93
C PRO A 27 -0.75 -19.30 -0.64
N SER A 28 -0.27 -20.35 -1.32
CA SER A 28 1.11 -20.84 -1.21
C SER A 28 2.16 -19.89 -1.79
N VAL A 29 1.78 -18.98 -2.69
CA VAL A 29 2.72 -18.05 -3.37
C VAL A 29 2.98 -16.79 -2.54
N LEU A 30 2.05 -16.39 -1.67
CA LEU A 30 2.22 -15.22 -0.78
C LEU A 30 3.09 -15.50 0.46
N ARG A 31 3.42 -16.78 0.72
CA ARG A 31 4.43 -17.17 1.73
C ARG A 31 5.82 -17.36 1.15
N ALA A 32 6.00 -17.15 -0.14
CA ALA A 32 7.31 -17.28 -0.75
C ALA A 32 8.18 -16.09 -0.32
N ASP A 33 9.38 -16.40 0.16
CA ASP A 33 10.46 -15.48 0.49
C ASP A 33 10.58 -14.36 -0.57
N PRO A 34 10.61 -13.07 -0.20
CA PRO A 34 10.79 -11.94 -1.13
C PRO A 34 11.95 -12.13 -2.11
N GLU A 35 12.96 -12.92 -1.75
CA GLU A 35 14.11 -13.29 -2.59
C GLU A 35 13.75 -14.12 -3.84
N SER A 36 12.67 -14.90 -3.78
CA SER A 36 12.34 -15.90 -4.82
C SER A 36 11.69 -15.31 -6.07
N LEU A 37 11.12 -14.11 -5.99
CA LEU A 37 10.47 -13.45 -7.11
C LEU A 37 11.43 -12.65 -8.01
N TRP A 38 12.69 -12.45 -7.58
CA TRP A 38 13.68 -11.65 -8.32
C TRP A 38 14.86 -12.44 -8.91
N ARG A 39 15.12 -13.67 -8.46
CA ARG A 39 16.24 -14.49 -8.94
C ARG A 39 15.92 -15.27 -10.22
N ALA A 40 15.78 -14.57 -11.34
CA ALA A 40 15.94 -15.15 -12.67
C ALA A 40 17.08 -14.42 -13.39
N GLY A 41 18.31 -14.70 -13.00
CA GLY A 41 19.50 -14.16 -13.66
C GLY A 41 20.76 -14.25 -12.81
N THR A 42 21.78 -14.91 -13.36
CA THR A 42 23.16 -15.04 -12.89
C THR A 42 23.42 -16.08 -11.80
N GLY A 43 24.15 -17.13 -12.19
CA GLY A 43 24.81 -18.04 -11.27
C GLY A 43 26.20 -17.53 -10.87
N VAL A 44 26.72 -18.06 -9.77
CA VAL A 44 28.09 -18.57 -9.55
C VAL A 44 28.16 -19.13 -8.13
N SER A 45 28.94 -20.19 -8.01
CA SER A 45 29.10 -21.17 -6.92
C SER A 45 29.64 -20.65 -5.58
N GLY A 46 29.42 -21.45 -4.52
CA GLY A 46 30.19 -21.38 -3.27
C GLY A 46 29.66 -22.33 -2.19
N ASP A 47 30.26 -23.51 -2.06
CA ASP A 47 30.07 -24.46 -0.96
C ASP A 47 30.75 -23.96 0.31
N ILE A 48 30.09 -23.95 1.48
CA ILE A 48 30.75 -24.07 2.79
C ILE A 48 29.89 -24.91 3.76
N SER A 49 30.57 -25.90 4.35
CA SER A 49 30.09 -26.97 5.23
C SER A 49 29.85 -26.55 6.70
N MET A 50 29.01 -27.36 7.35
CA MET A 50 28.56 -27.35 8.75
C MET A 50 29.63 -27.24 9.85
N SER A 51 29.24 -26.69 11.00
CA SER A 51 29.45 -27.33 12.32
C SER A 51 28.62 -26.65 13.43
N GLN A 52 27.87 -27.46 14.18
CA GLN A 52 27.31 -27.14 15.51
C GLN A 52 28.37 -27.35 16.60
N PRO A 53 28.14 -26.86 17.83
CA PRO A 53 27.78 -27.84 18.87
C PRO A 53 26.72 -27.40 19.90
N LEU A 54 26.13 -28.45 20.47
CA LEU A 54 25.23 -28.54 21.62
C LEU A 54 25.74 -27.80 22.88
N ALA A 55 24.86 -27.09 23.58
CA ALA A 55 24.96 -26.93 25.03
C ALA A 55 23.56 -26.68 25.66
N SER A 56 23.09 -27.70 26.37
CA SER A 56 22.01 -27.68 27.35
C SER A 56 22.36 -26.82 28.57
N ARG A 57 21.38 -26.13 29.17
CA ARG A 57 21.19 -25.96 30.64
C ARG A 57 19.88 -25.22 30.93
N VAL A 58 18.91 -25.92 31.55
CA VAL A 58 18.51 -25.82 32.98
C VAL A 58 17.62 -24.60 33.26
N GLY A 59 16.40 -24.89 33.72
CA GLY A 59 15.32 -23.93 33.91
C GLY A 59 15.51 -22.96 35.07
N LEU A 60 14.84 -21.82 34.93
CA LEU A 60 14.58 -20.81 35.95
C LEU A 60 13.04 -20.70 36.13
N PRO A 61 12.56 -20.33 37.32
CA PRO A 61 11.15 -20.48 37.70
C PRO A 61 10.23 -19.50 36.97
N GLU A 62 9.01 -19.98 36.69
CA GLU A 62 7.92 -19.26 36.04
C GLU A 62 7.48 -18.06 36.90
N GLU A 63 7.66 -16.85 36.37
CA GLU A 63 7.05 -15.62 36.91
C GLU A 63 5.56 -15.56 36.50
N PRO A 64 4.65 -15.15 37.40
CA PRO A 64 3.22 -15.25 37.16
C PRO A 64 2.74 -14.30 36.06
N ASP A 65 2.04 -14.89 35.08
CA ASP A 65 1.38 -14.27 33.93
C ASP A 65 0.24 -13.32 34.38
N LEU A 66 0.62 -12.14 34.87
CA LEU A 66 -0.29 -11.05 35.18
C LEU A 66 -0.04 -9.94 34.15
N LEU A 67 -0.91 -9.91 33.12
CA LEU A 67 -1.29 -8.80 32.23
C LEU A 67 -1.40 -9.15 30.72
N LYS A 68 -1.67 -10.41 30.34
CA LYS A 68 -2.31 -10.66 29.04
C LYS A 68 -3.81 -10.37 29.11
N LEU A 69 -4.16 -9.08 29.05
CA LEU A 69 -5.48 -8.70 28.57
C LEU A 69 -5.68 -9.34 27.19
N PRO A 70 -6.77 -10.09 26.94
CA PRO A 70 -7.04 -10.62 25.62
C PRO A 70 -7.27 -9.44 24.68
N SER A 71 -6.25 -9.06 23.92
CA SER A 71 -6.37 -8.14 22.81
C SER A 71 -7.43 -8.72 21.89
N SER A 72 -8.57 -8.04 21.78
CA SER A 72 -9.57 -8.32 20.76
C SER A 72 -8.86 -8.53 19.42
N PRO A 73 -9.24 -9.51 18.60
CA PRO A 73 -8.61 -9.70 17.30
C PRO A 73 -8.64 -8.36 16.55
N SER A 74 -7.47 -7.91 16.11
CA SER A 74 -7.31 -6.69 15.34
C SER A 74 -8.17 -6.77 14.08
N SER A 75 -8.76 -5.65 13.69
CA SER A 75 -9.54 -5.60 12.45
C SER A 75 -8.58 -5.67 11.24
N LEU A 76 -9.06 -6.16 10.09
CA LEU A 76 -8.24 -6.18 8.87
C LEU A 76 -7.66 -4.79 8.52
N ALA A 77 -8.43 -3.73 8.76
CA ALA A 77 -7.96 -2.35 8.57
C ALA A 77 -6.79 -2.00 9.49
N GLN A 78 -6.81 -2.47 10.73
CA GLN A 78 -5.74 -2.25 11.70
C GLN A 78 -4.48 -3.04 11.30
N ASP A 79 -4.63 -4.31 10.95
CA ASP A 79 -3.51 -5.14 10.46
C ASP A 79 -2.86 -4.51 9.21
N PHE A 80 -3.68 -3.97 8.31
CA PHE A 80 -3.20 -3.32 7.10
C PHE A 80 -2.36 -2.07 7.41
N LEU A 81 -2.86 -1.20 8.29
CA LEU A 81 -2.15 0.00 8.73
C LEU A 81 -0.85 -0.36 9.46
N GLU A 82 -0.84 -1.44 10.24
CA GLU A 82 0.37 -1.90 10.93
C GLU A 82 1.44 -2.39 9.95
N GLU A 83 1.05 -3.11 8.90
CA GLU A 83 1.97 -3.48 7.82
C GLU A 83 2.51 -2.26 7.06
N GLU A 84 1.67 -1.25 6.78
CA GLU A 84 2.14 0.00 6.17
C GLU A 84 3.12 0.77 7.08
N LEU A 85 2.88 0.78 8.39
CA LEU A 85 3.80 1.39 9.36
C LEU A 85 5.14 0.67 9.41
N ARG A 86 5.12 -0.67 9.46
CA ARG A 86 6.34 -1.49 9.40
C ARG A 86 7.13 -1.20 8.13
N LEU A 87 6.42 -1.09 7.02
CA LEU A 87 6.99 -0.90 5.71
C LEU A 87 7.55 0.52 5.51
N ASN A 88 6.89 1.54 6.06
CA ASN A 88 7.43 2.89 6.19
C ASN A 88 8.75 2.90 6.98
N ALA A 89 8.83 2.13 8.07
CA ALA A 89 10.06 2.03 8.85
C ALA A 89 11.22 1.37 8.07
N GLU A 90 10.93 0.43 7.16
CA GLU A 90 11.95 -0.12 6.25
C GLU A 90 12.37 0.89 5.17
N LEU A 91 11.42 1.64 4.60
CA LEU A 91 11.75 2.70 3.63
C LEU A 91 12.60 3.81 4.22
N ASP A 92 12.40 4.16 5.49
CA ASP A 92 13.17 5.19 6.17
C ASP A 92 14.67 4.87 6.30
N LYS A 93 15.04 3.59 6.15
CA LYS A 93 16.44 3.15 6.17
C LYS A 93 17.11 3.34 4.81
N LEU A 94 16.34 3.54 3.75
CA LEU A 94 16.88 3.71 2.41
C LEU A 94 17.50 5.08 2.24
N GLN A 95 18.67 5.10 1.61
CA GLN A 95 19.36 6.33 1.21
C GLN A 95 19.34 6.43 -0.30
N PHE A 96 19.01 7.61 -0.80
CA PHE A 96 19.00 7.90 -2.23
C PHE A 96 20.03 8.98 -2.51
N SER A 97 20.80 8.79 -3.58
CA SER A 97 21.75 9.77 -4.09
C SER A 97 21.21 10.41 -5.37
N GLU A 98 21.98 11.33 -5.95
CA GLU A 98 21.69 11.93 -7.24
C GLU A 98 21.30 10.86 -8.30
N PRO A 99 20.28 11.13 -9.15
CA PRO A 99 19.58 12.41 -9.34
C PRO A 99 18.36 12.63 -8.43
N VAL A 100 18.19 11.86 -7.36
CA VAL A 100 17.01 11.96 -6.48
C VAL A 100 17.17 13.13 -5.50
N GLY A 101 16.53 14.26 -5.81
CA GLY A 101 16.59 15.46 -4.96
C GLY A 101 15.49 15.59 -3.90
N PHE A 102 14.35 14.90 -4.07
CA PHE A 102 13.18 15.03 -3.20
C PHE A 102 12.46 13.68 -3.07
N ILE A 103 12.08 13.33 -1.84
CA ILE A 103 11.36 12.09 -1.52
C ILE A 103 10.10 12.46 -0.76
N TYR A 104 8.96 11.99 -1.26
CA TYR A 104 7.66 12.20 -0.65
C TYR A 104 7.12 10.87 -0.17
N ASN A 105 6.67 10.82 1.08
CA ASN A 105 5.93 9.69 1.63
C ASN A 105 4.54 10.15 2.12
N PRO A 106 3.49 10.02 1.29
CA PRO A 106 2.14 10.45 1.67
C PRO A 106 1.55 9.64 2.83
N LEU A 107 2.02 8.43 3.10
CA LEU A 107 1.59 7.64 4.26
C LEU A 107 2.06 8.27 5.59
N LYS A 108 2.97 9.25 5.56
CA LYS A 108 3.37 10.04 6.72
C LYS A 108 2.60 11.36 6.81
N TYR A 109 2.71 12.20 5.78
CA TYR A 109 2.18 13.56 5.87
C TYR A 109 0.68 13.64 5.57
N ALA A 110 0.09 12.68 4.86
CA ALA A 110 -1.35 12.57 4.62
C ALA A 110 -2.00 11.39 5.41
N LEU A 111 -1.35 10.99 6.51
CA LEU A 111 -1.74 9.81 7.30
C LEU A 111 -3.20 9.85 7.77
N GLU A 112 -3.73 11.02 8.14
CA GLU A 112 -5.11 11.13 8.63
C GLU A 112 -6.12 10.71 7.54
N LEU A 113 -5.98 11.25 6.33
CA LEU A 113 -6.84 10.89 5.20
C LEU A 113 -6.66 9.42 4.84
N HIS A 114 -5.41 8.96 4.78
CA HIS A 114 -5.11 7.57 4.46
C HIS A 114 -5.73 6.60 5.47
N ARG A 115 -5.58 6.86 6.77
CA ARG A 115 -6.20 6.08 7.85
C ARG A 115 -7.72 6.09 7.75
N ASN A 116 -8.33 7.24 7.43
CA ASN A 116 -9.77 7.34 7.24
C ASN A 116 -10.25 6.49 6.06
N TYR A 117 -9.48 6.46 4.96
CA TYR A 117 -9.74 5.59 3.81
C TYR A 117 -9.64 4.10 4.19
N VAL A 118 -8.53 3.68 4.81
CA VAL A 118 -8.32 2.27 5.21
C VAL A 118 -9.39 1.81 6.18
N THR A 119 -9.65 2.61 7.22
CA THR A 119 -10.65 2.28 8.24
C THR A 119 -12.06 2.22 7.65
N ARG A 120 -12.41 3.10 6.71
CA ARG A 120 -13.77 3.09 6.12
C ARG A 120 -13.97 1.91 5.17
N TYR A 121 -12.99 1.60 4.34
CA TYR A 121 -13.19 0.70 3.21
C TYR A 121 -12.56 -0.69 3.37
N CYS A 122 -11.61 -0.90 4.30
CA CYS A 122 -10.94 -2.19 4.54
C CYS A 122 -11.66 -3.06 5.59
N GLN A 123 -12.99 -3.00 5.62
CA GLN A 123 -13.82 -3.74 6.56
C GLN A 123 -14.04 -5.18 6.07
N GLY A 124 -13.10 -6.06 6.40
CA GLY A 124 -13.18 -7.51 6.16
C GLY A 124 -12.55 -8.00 4.84
N PRO A 125 -12.47 -9.34 4.64
CA PRO A 125 -11.67 -9.95 3.58
C PRO A 125 -12.06 -9.51 2.16
N LYS A 126 -11.05 -9.39 1.30
CA LYS A 126 -11.18 -8.88 -0.06
C LYS A 126 -10.83 -9.99 -1.06
N LYS A 127 -11.63 -10.13 -2.11
CA LYS A 127 -11.45 -11.10 -3.20
C LYS A 127 -10.52 -10.58 -4.28
N VAL A 128 -10.50 -9.26 -4.46
CA VAL A 128 -9.72 -8.58 -5.50
C VAL A 128 -8.91 -7.45 -4.86
N LEU A 129 -7.65 -7.35 -5.26
CA LEU A 129 -6.77 -6.26 -4.89
C LEU A 129 -6.27 -5.57 -6.16
N PHE A 130 -6.59 -4.29 -6.33
CA PHE A 130 -6.03 -3.43 -7.36
C PHE A 130 -4.70 -2.86 -6.84
N LEU A 131 -3.64 -3.02 -7.62
CA LEU A 131 -2.29 -2.56 -7.29
C LEU A 131 -1.81 -1.52 -8.30
N GLY A 132 -1.59 -0.31 -7.80
CA GLY A 132 -0.82 0.74 -8.50
C GLY A 132 0.68 0.59 -8.29
N MET A 133 1.45 1.42 -8.99
CA MET A 133 2.92 1.47 -8.85
C MET A 133 3.36 2.36 -7.68
N ASN A 134 3.24 3.66 -7.88
CA ASN A 134 3.72 4.72 -6.99
C ASN A 134 2.81 5.97 -7.08
N PRO A 135 2.81 6.89 -6.10
CA PRO A 135 1.85 7.97 -6.01
C PRO A 135 1.99 8.94 -7.18
N GLY A 136 0.86 9.37 -7.77
CA GLY A 136 0.83 10.53 -8.68
C GLY A 136 0.97 11.84 -7.91
N PRO A 137 1.61 12.88 -8.49
CA PRO A 137 1.88 14.14 -7.79
C PRO A 137 0.62 14.96 -7.45
N PHE A 138 -0.50 14.71 -8.14
CA PHE A 138 -1.77 15.42 -7.96
C PHE A 138 -2.91 14.51 -7.46
N GLY A 139 -2.59 13.26 -7.14
CA GLY A 139 -3.53 12.30 -6.56
C GLY A 139 -3.11 11.89 -5.18
N MET A 140 -2.61 10.65 -5.04
CA MET A 140 -2.20 10.10 -3.74
C MET A 140 -1.13 10.95 -3.02
N ALA A 141 -0.23 11.65 -3.73
CA ALA A 141 0.71 12.56 -3.08
C ALA A 141 0.00 13.76 -2.41
N GLN A 142 -1.20 14.13 -2.85
CA GLN A 142 -1.99 15.20 -2.23
C GLN A 142 -2.93 14.63 -1.16
N THR A 143 -3.50 13.45 -1.39
CA THR A 143 -4.65 12.97 -0.62
C THR A 143 -4.36 11.79 0.30
N GLY A 144 -3.21 11.12 0.14
CA GLY A 144 -2.92 9.85 0.81
C GLY A 144 -3.75 8.67 0.32
N VAL A 145 -4.72 8.87 -0.59
CA VAL A 145 -5.58 7.78 -1.09
C VAL A 145 -5.04 7.24 -2.43
N PRO A 146 -4.95 5.91 -2.62
CA PRO A 146 -4.56 5.31 -3.90
C PRO A 146 -5.42 5.81 -5.08
N PHE A 147 -4.79 6.23 -6.18
CA PHE A 147 -5.46 6.88 -7.32
C PHE A 147 -6.34 8.07 -6.89
N GLY A 148 -5.97 8.74 -5.80
CA GLY A 148 -6.82 9.65 -5.04
C GLY A 148 -6.93 11.03 -5.64
N GLU A 149 -7.62 11.15 -6.78
CA GLU A 149 -8.04 12.44 -7.33
C GLU A 149 -8.90 13.20 -6.30
N VAL A 150 -8.58 14.49 -6.09
CA VAL A 150 -9.11 15.28 -4.98
C VAL A 150 -10.64 15.31 -4.94
N SER A 151 -11.32 15.53 -6.07
CA SER A 151 -12.79 15.59 -6.06
C SER A 151 -13.42 14.23 -5.75
N VAL A 152 -12.81 13.14 -6.22
CA VAL A 152 -13.28 11.78 -5.87
C VAL A 152 -13.09 11.50 -4.39
N VAL A 153 -11.93 11.81 -3.83
CA VAL A 153 -11.62 11.55 -2.42
C VAL A 153 -12.57 12.34 -1.51
N ARG A 154 -12.76 13.63 -1.79
CA ARG A 154 -13.60 14.51 -0.96
C ARG A 154 -15.09 14.27 -1.19
N ASP A 155 -15.53 14.30 -2.44
CA ASP A 155 -16.96 14.40 -2.76
C ASP A 155 -17.63 13.03 -2.89
N TRP A 156 -16.89 11.99 -3.29
CA TRP A 156 -17.45 10.63 -3.48
C TRP A 156 -17.07 9.66 -2.37
N LEU A 157 -15.77 9.53 -2.04
CA LEU A 157 -15.33 8.70 -0.91
C LEU A 157 -15.67 9.33 0.45
N GLY A 158 -15.98 10.64 0.45
CA GLY A 158 -16.31 11.38 1.67
C GLY A 158 -15.18 11.33 2.71
N ILE A 159 -13.93 11.26 2.25
CA ILE A 159 -12.74 11.25 3.10
C ILE A 159 -12.29 12.69 3.29
N VAL A 160 -12.15 13.08 4.54
CA VAL A 160 -11.71 14.41 4.98
C VAL A 160 -10.64 14.25 6.05
N GLY A 161 -9.86 15.30 6.27
CA GLY A 161 -8.83 15.36 7.30
C GLY A 161 -7.74 16.36 6.93
N THR A 162 -6.66 16.35 7.68
CA THR A 162 -5.51 17.23 7.48
C THR A 162 -4.39 16.55 6.70
N VAL A 163 -3.70 17.35 5.88
CA VAL A 163 -2.49 16.96 5.18
C VAL A 163 -1.39 17.91 5.64
N LEU A 164 -0.33 17.34 6.19
CA LEU A 164 0.84 18.07 6.65
C LEU A 164 1.80 18.33 5.47
N ALA A 165 2.69 19.29 5.63
CA ALA A 165 3.79 19.48 4.69
C ALA A 165 4.87 18.40 4.91
N PRO A 166 5.40 17.75 3.86
CA PRO A 166 6.60 16.94 3.97
C PRO A 166 7.83 17.77 4.40
N PRO A 167 8.88 17.14 4.93
CA PRO A 167 10.06 17.85 5.44
C PRO A 167 10.77 18.74 4.40
N GLN A 168 10.69 18.36 3.12
CA GLN A 168 11.27 19.11 2.02
C GLN A 168 10.33 19.04 0.81
N GLU A 169 10.06 20.19 0.20
CA GLU A 169 9.20 20.30 -0.98
C GLU A 169 9.94 20.88 -2.17
N HIS A 170 9.76 20.26 -3.33
CA HIS A 170 10.19 20.84 -4.59
C HIS A 170 9.21 21.97 -4.98
N PRO A 171 9.68 23.18 -5.33
CA PRO A 171 8.81 24.33 -5.63
C PRO A 171 7.76 24.09 -6.74
N LYS A 172 8.07 23.23 -7.72
CA LYS A 172 7.14 22.82 -8.79
C LYS A 172 6.18 21.68 -8.42
N ARG A 173 6.26 21.13 -7.20
CA ARG A 173 5.45 20.01 -6.70
C ARG A 173 5.06 20.25 -5.23
N PRO A 174 4.34 21.35 -4.94
CA PRO A 174 3.88 21.63 -3.58
C PRO A 174 2.82 20.62 -3.14
N ILE A 175 2.73 20.37 -1.83
CA ILE A 175 1.62 19.61 -1.24
C ILE A 175 0.56 20.59 -0.74
N LEU A 176 -0.60 20.57 -1.41
CA LEU A 176 -1.75 21.44 -1.13
C LEU A 176 -2.93 20.66 -0.54
N GLY A 177 -2.79 19.34 -0.38
CA GLY A 177 -3.84 18.51 0.21
C GLY A 177 -5.13 18.48 -0.63
N LEU A 178 -6.27 18.52 0.05
CA LEU A 178 -7.60 18.55 -0.58
C LEU A 178 -7.94 19.89 -1.25
N GLU A 179 -7.06 20.87 -1.16
CA GLU A 179 -7.18 22.17 -1.85
C GLU A 179 -6.39 22.21 -3.17
N CYS A 180 -5.69 21.12 -3.53
CA CYS A 180 -4.96 21.04 -4.79
C CYS A 180 -5.93 21.24 -5.98
N PRO A 181 -5.72 22.26 -6.84
CA PRO A 181 -6.61 22.55 -7.96
C PRO A 181 -6.33 21.67 -9.19
N GLN A 182 -5.23 20.92 -9.18
CA GLN A 182 -4.80 20.11 -10.31
C GLN A 182 -5.44 18.72 -10.27
N SER A 183 -5.92 18.26 -11.42
CA SER A 183 -6.39 16.88 -11.58
C SER A 183 -5.21 15.92 -11.75
N GLU A 184 -5.34 14.71 -11.20
CA GLU A 184 -4.37 13.63 -11.41
C GLU A 184 -4.32 13.16 -12.88
N SER A 185 -5.39 13.36 -13.64
CA SER A 185 -5.48 12.99 -15.06
C SER A 185 -5.22 14.19 -15.97
N TYR A 186 -4.35 14.02 -16.96
CA TYR A 186 -4.13 15.00 -18.04
C TYR A 186 -5.25 14.98 -19.10
N LEU A 187 -6.15 13.99 -19.03
CA LEU A 187 -7.26 13.86 -19.97
C LEU A 187 -8.48 14.68 -19.52
N PRO A 188 -9.16 15.37 -20.45
CA PRO A 188 -10.24 16.29 -20.15
C PRO A 188 -11.56 15.62 -19.68
N SER A 189 -11.68 14.29 -19.71
CA SER A 189 -12.90 13.61 -19.26
C SER A 189 -12.71 12.87 -17.94
N LYS A 190 -13.65 13.09 -17.00
CA LYS A 190 -13.74 12.34 -15.72
C LYS A 190 -13.86 10.83 -15.93
N GLU A 191 -14.31 10.41 -17.12
CA GLU A 191 -14.54 9.03 -17.55
C GLU A 191 -13.26 8.19 -17.72
N SER A 192 -12.08 8.80 -17.75
CA SER A 192 -10.80 8.09 -17.91
C SER A 192 -10.03 7.86 -16.60
N SER A 193 -10.63 8.20 -15.44
CA SER A 193 -10.01 7.95 -14.14
C SER A 193 -10.23 6.50 -13.69
N PHE A 194 -9.29 5.93 -12.92
CA PHE A 194 -9.47 4.61 -12.29
C PHE A 194 -10.81 4.52 -11.55
N TRP A 195 -11.17 5.57 -10.81
CA TRP A 195 -12.41 5.62 -10.07
C TRP A 195 -13.65 5.70 -10.96
N ALA A 196 -13.59 6.25 -12.17
CA ALA A 196 -14.73 6.18 -13.10
C ALA A 196 -15.08 4.73 -13.51
N TYR A 197 -14.06 3.86 -13.67
CA TYR A 197 -14.28 2.43 -13.90
C TYR A 197 -14.86 1.70 -12.69
N VAL A 198 -14.52 2.14 -11.48
CA VAL A 198 -15.07 1.59 -10.23
C VAL A 198 -16.48 2.15 -9.94
N MET A 199 -16.77 3.39 -10.35
CA MET A 199 -18.05 4.09 -10.14
C MET A 199 -19.20 3.52 -11.00
N LEU A 200 -18.90 2.93 -12.16
CA LEU A 200 -19.89 2.24 -12.98
C LEU A 200 -20.01 0.76 -12.54
N PRO A 201 -21.16 0.12 -12.77
CA PRO A 201 -22.17 -0.34 -11.80
C PRO A 201 -21.69 -1.27 -10.65
N LEU A 202 -20.46 -1.09 -10.15
CA LEU A 202 -19.95 -1.82 -9.00
C LEU A 202 -20.36 -1.10 -7.72
N ASP A 203 -21.38 -1.64 -7.06
CA ASP A 203 -21.75 -1.27 -5.70
C ASP A 203 -20.50 -1.31 -4.80
N ALA A 204 -20.12 -0.18 -4.21
CA ALA A 204 -18.96 -0.01 -3.32
C ALA A 204 -19.00 -0.90 -2.05
N ARG A 205 -20.08 -1.67 -1.88
CA ARG A 205 -20.20 -2.78 -0.92
C ARG A 205 -19.45 -4.05 -1.36
N CYS A 206 -18.82 -4.07 -2.52
CA CYS A 206 -18.20 -5.26 -3.10
C CYS A 206 -16.77 -5.55 -2.60
N ASN A 207 -16.41 -6.83 -2.61
CA ASN A 207 -15.21 -7.43 -2.00
C ASN A 207 -13.87 -7.06 -2.68
N TYR A 208 -13.59 -5.79 -2.93
CA TYR A 208 -12.33 -5.35 -3.55
C TYR A 208 -11.60 -4.30 -2.69
N TRP A 209 -10.28 -4.27 -2.83
CA TRP A 209 -9.38 -3.30 -2.19
C TRP A 209 -8.56 -2.60 -3.25
N VAL A 210 -8.32 -1.31 -3.07
CA VAL A 210 -7.45 -0.53 -3.94
C VAL A 210 -6.25 -0.11 -3.13
N PHE A 211 -5.07 -0.46 -3.61
CA PHE A 211 -3.82 -0.17 -2.95
C PHE A 211 -2.81 0.34 -3.96
N ALA A 212 -2.04 1.34 -3.57
CA ALA A 212 -0.92 1.83 -4.32
C ALA A 212 0.15 2.20 -3.32
N TRP A 213 1.38 1.85 -3.65
CA TRP A 213 2.55 2.40 -3.01
C TRP A 213 2.80 3.83 -3.49
#